data_AF-A0A382CRV1-F1
#
_entry.id   AF-A0A382CRV1-F1
#
_cell.length_a   1.000
_cell.length_b   1.000
_cell.length_c   1.000
_cell.angle_alpha   90.00
_cell.angle_beta   90.00
_cell.angle_gamma   90.00
#
_symmetry.space_group_name_H-M   'P 1'
#
loop_
_entity.id
_entity.type
_entity.pdbx_description
1 polymer ?
#
loop_
_entity_poly.entity_id
_entity_poly.type
_entity_poly.pdbx_seq_one_letter_code
_entity_poly.pdbx_strand_id
1 'polypeptide(L)'
;MAKKEAPTFVNAIVVKQLPENCPDWVISKMGIHVETFLAEIEQFEEDGAVNNGWINLETKRAKNGKLYVELNTWKPEAKAKRKARS
;
A
#
# COMPACT_ATOMS: atom_id res chain seq x y z
N MET A 1 -1.27 -3.24 22.86
CA MET A 1 -0.11 -3.19 21.94
C MET A 1 -0.46 -4.03 20.73
N ALA A 2 -0.96 -3.42 19.64
CA ALA A 2 -1.26 -4.17 18.42
C ALA A 2 0.06 -4.74 17.88
N LYS A 3 0.11 -6.05 17.69
CA LYS A 3 1.28 -6.78 17.17
C LYS A 3 1.53 -6.24 15.76
N LYS A 4 2.58 -5.43 15.60
CA LYS A 4 2.95 -4.85 14.29
C LYS A 4 3.59 -5.99 13.51
N GLU A 5 2.77 -6.69 12.73
CA GLU A 5 3.25 -7.70 11.78
C GLU A 5 4.28 -7.05 10.84
N ALA A 6 5.22 -7.86 10.35
CA ALA A 6 6.27 -7.34 9.47
C ALA A 6 5.64 -6.65 8.25
N PRO A 7 6.17 -5.50 7.80
CA PRO A 7 5.61 -4.81 6.65
C PRO A 7 5.69 -5.71 5.41
N THR A 8 4.54 -5.93 4.77
CA THR A 8 4.48 -6.65 3.49
C THR A 8 4.88 -5.69 2.38
N PHE A 9 6.08 -5.89 1.83
CA PHE A 9 6.59 -5.11 0.71
C PHE A 9 5.98 -5.62 -0.60
N VAL A 10 5.63 -4.69 -1.49
CA VAL A 10 5.17 -5.01 -2.84
C VAL A 10 6.35 -4.92 -3.78
N ASN A 11 6.85 -6.06 -4.24
CA ASN A 11 8.08 -6.14 -5.03
C ASN A 11 7.81 -5.84 -6.51
N ALA A 12 6.58 -6.04 -6.97
CA ALA A 12 6.21 -5.76 -8.35
C ALA A 12 6.25 -4.26 -8.70
N ILE A 13 6.24 -3.37 -7.70
CA ILE A 13 6.16 -1.92 -7.90
C ILE A 13 7.48 -1.26 -7.53
N VAL A 14 8.04 -0.51 -8.49
CA VAL A 14 9.22 0.33 -8.28
C VAL A 14 8.83 1.78 -8.35
N VAL A 15 9.08 2.53 -7.27
CA VAL A 15 8.88 3.99 -7.26
C VAL A 15 10.20 4.69 -7.55
N LYS A 16 10.18 5.56 -8.55
CA LYS A 16 11.32 6.37 -8.99
C LYS A 16 11.27 7.72 -8.29
N GLN A 17 12.45 8.23 -7.94
CA GLN A 17 12.55 9.62 -7.49
C GLN A 17 12.17 10.56 -8.64
N LEU A 18 11.44 11.62 -8.31
CA LEU A 18 11.10 12.65 -9.26
C LEU A 18 12.35 13.51 -9.52
N PRO A 19 12.69 13.78 -10.79
CA PRO A 19 13.79 14.68 -11.11
C PRO A 19 13.43 16.13 -10.74
N GLU A 20 14.44 16.99 -10.56
CA GLU A 20 14.25 18.38 -10.14
C GLU A 20 13.41 19.22 -11.12
N ASN A 21 13.42 18.86 -12.41
CA ASN A 21 12.64 19.53 -13.45
C ASN A 21 11.24 18.93 -13.67
N CYS A 22 10.78 18.05 -12.78
CA CYS A 22 9.47 17.42 -12.92
C CYS A 22 8.36 18.44 -12.60
N PRO A 23 7.27 18.49 -13.38
CA PRO A 23 6.14 19.37 -13.07
C PRO A 23 5.50 19.05 -11.70
N ASP A 24 5.03 20.08 -10.99
CA ASP A 24 4.50 19.98 -9.62
C ASP A 24 3.28 19.07 -9.46
N TRP A 25 2.51 18.90 -10.53
CA TRP A 25 1.33 18.03 -10.56
C TRP A 25 1.68 16.53 -10.69
N VAL A 26 2.96 16.19 -10.93
CA VAL A 26 3.44 14.80 -10.96
C VAL A 26 3.88 14.41 -9.54
N ILE A 27 3.05 13.63 -8.86
CA ILE A 27 3.27 13.27 -7.45
C ILE A 27 4.14 12.01 -7.29
N SER A 28 4.17 11.13 -8.29
CA SER A 28 4.98 9.90 -8.28
C SER A 28 5.22 9.37 -9.70
N LYS A 29 6.37 8.74 -9.91
CA LYS A 29 6.67 7.93 -11.09
C LYS A 29 6.88 6.49 -10.64
N MET A 30 6.05 5.58 -11.14
CA MET A 30 6.13 4.16 -10.77
C MET A 30 6.23 3.27 -12.01
N GLY A 31 6.95 2.17 -11.87
CA GLY A 31 6.93 1.05 -12.80
C GLY A 31 6.30 -0.16 -12.13
N ILE A 32 5.51 -0.92 -12.88
CA ILE A 32 4.83 -2.11 -12.39
C ILE A 32 5.27 -3.28 -13.27
N HIS A 33 5.83 -4.33 -12.66
CA HIS A 33 6.07 -5.59 -13.32
C HIS A 33 4.79 -6.43 -13.29
N VAL A 34 4.08 -6.49 -14.41
CA VAL A 34 2.69 -6.97 -14.46
C VAL A 34 2.55 -8.42 -13.97
N GLU A 35 3.41 -9.33 -14.43
CA GLU A 35 3.33 -10.75 -14.05
C GLU A 35 3.53 -10.96 -12.55
N THR A 36 4.51 -10.27 -11.97
CA THR A 36 4.76 -10.34 -10.52
C THR A 36 3.63 -9.70 -9.74
N PHE A 37 3.04 -8.63 -10.26
CA PHE A 37 1.94 -7.96 -9.57
C PHE A 37 0.68 -8.82 -9.51
N LEU A 38 0.38 -9.56 -10.58
CA LEU A 38 -0.74 -10.51 -10.58
C LEU A 38 -0.52 -11.63 -9.55
N ALA A 39 0.68 -12.21 -9.49
CA ALA A 39 1.02 -13.22 -8.48
C ALA A 39 0.95 -12.66 -7.05
N GLU A 40 1.38 -11.41 -6.82
CA GLU A 40 1.26 -10.75 -5.51
C GLU A 40 -0.22 -10.46 -5.15
N ILE A 41 -1.08 -10.12 -6.12
CA ILE A 41 -2.51 -9.94 -5.87
C ILE A 41 -3.17 -11.24 -5.40
N GLU A 42 -2.88 -12.37 -6.06
CA GLU A 42 -3.39 -13.68 -5.64
C GLU A 42 -2.98 -13.98 -4.19
N GLN A 43 -1.72 -13.71 -3.82
CA GLN A 43 -1.25 -13.84 -2.43
C GLN A 43 -2.00 -12.89 -1.48
N PHE A 44 -2.27 -11.64 -1.88
CA PHE A 44 -3.02 -10.70 -1.04
C PHE A 44 -4.48 -11.11 -0.84
N GLU A 45 -5.07 -11.81 -1.80
CA GLU A 45 -6.40 -12.42 -1.66
C GLU A 45 -6.37 -13.55 -0.63
N GLU A 46 -5.38 -14.46 -0.72
CA GLU A 46 -5.17 -15.55 0.24
C GLU A 46 -4.92 -15.04 1.67
N ASP A 47 -4.14 -13.98 1.81
CA ASP A 47 -3.82 -13.32 3.08
C ASP A 47 -4.99 -12.49 3.66
N GLY A 48 -6.10 -12.36 2.93
CA GLY A 48 -7.28 -11.58 3.34
C GLY A 48 -7.01 -10.08 3.44
N ALA A 49 -6.00 -9.60 2.70
CA ALA A 49 -5.65 -8.18 2.58
C ALA A 49 -6.50 -7.46 1.52
N VAL A 50 -7.06 -8.19 0.55
CA VAL A 50 -8.05 -7.66 -0.39
C VAL A 50 -9.38 -7.43 0.33
N ASN A 51 -9.88 -6.20 0.29
CA ASN A 51 -11.16 -5.82 0.87
C ASN A 51 -12.11 -5.32 -0.23
N ASN A 52 -13.13 -6.12 -0.55
CA ASN A 52 -14.12 -5.79 -1.58
C ASN A 52 -13.47 -5.48 -2.96
N GLY A 53 -12.44 -6.24 -3.33
CA GLY A 53 -11.67 -6.04 -4.56
C GLY A 53 -10.64 -4.90 -4.51
N TRP A 54 -10.41 -4.29 -3.34
CA TRP A 54 -9.43 -3.22 -3.16
C TRP A 54 -8.23 -3.68 -2.34
N ILE A 55 -7.05 -3.24 -2.76
CA ILE A 55 -5.82 -3.24 -1.95
C ILE A 55 -5.41 -1.80 -1.67
N ASN A 56 -4.84 -1.55 -0.50
CA ASN A 56 -4.32 -0.24 -0.13
C ASN A 56 -2.80 -0.29 -0.12
N LEU A 57 -2.16 0.63 -0.85
CA LEU A 57 -0.71 0.68 -1.01
C LEU A 57 -0.18 2.03 -0.54
N GLU A 58 0.93 2.02 0.18
CA GLU A 58 1.62 3.21 0.67
C GLU A 58 3.02 3.32 0.07
N THR A 59 3.35 4.48 -0.49
CA THR A 59 4.74 4.79 -0.88
C THR A 59 5.48 5.40 0.31
N LYS A 60 6.57 4.76 0.74
CA LYS A 60 7.38 5.17 1.89
C LYS A 60 8.84 5.37 1.48
N ARG A 61 9.57 6.10 2.32
CA ARG A 61 11.01 6.35 2.15
C ARG A 61 11.80 5.53 3.17
N ALA A 62 12.69 4.67 2.69
CA ALA A 62 13.61 3.92 3.53
C ALA A 62 14.71 4.83 4.09
N LYS A 63 15.42 4.38 5.13
CA LYS A 63 16.52 5.13 5.77
C LYS A 63 17.65 5.48 4.81
N ASN A 64 17.84 4.70 3.75
CA ASN A 64 18.84 4.94 2.70
C ASN A 64 18.34 5.89 1.59
N GLY A 65 17.17 6.51 1.74
CA GLY A 65 16.59 7.44 0.79
C GLY A 65 15.86 6.80 -0.40
N LYS A 66 15.87 5.47 -0.54
CA LYS A 66 15.09 4.77 -1.57
C LYS A 66 13.61 4.78 -1.24
N LEU A 67 12.78 4.90 -2.27
CA LEU A 67 11.33 4.77 -2.14
C LEU A 67 10.92 3.31 -2.29
N TYR A 68 9.90 2.89 -1.55
CA TYR A 68 9.34 1.54 -1.61
C TYR A 68 7.82 1.60 -1.43
N VAL A 69 7.13 0.54 -1.85
CA VAL A 69 5.69 0.38 -1.67
C VAL A 69 5.41 -0.71 -0.64
N GLU A 70 4.50 -0.42 0.27
CA GLU A 70 4.06 -1.31 1.34
C GLU A 70 2.55 -1.51 1.27
N LEU A 71 2.10 -2.74 1.47
CA LEU A 71 0.68 -3.07 1.59
C LEU A 71 0.16 -2.56 2.94
N ASN A 72 -0.84 -1.69 2.92
CA ASN A 72 -1.52 -1.23 4.11
C ASN A 72 -2.65 -2.21 4.48
N THR A 73 -2.40 -3.00 5.53
CA THR A 73 -3.32 -4.01 6.07
C THR A 73 -4.23 -3.48 7.18
N TRP A 74 -4.19 -2.17 7.46
CA TRP A 74 -5.00 -1.57 8.52
C TRP A 74 -6.50 -1.64 8.20
N LYS A 75 -7.26 -2.26 9.09
CA LYS A 75 -8.73 -2.30 9.05
C LYS A 75 -9.25 -1.40 10.19
N PRO A 76 -10.19 -0.47 9.93
CA PRO A 76 -10.81 0.28 11.00
C PRO A 76 -11.54 -0.70 11.91
N GLU A 77 -11.21 -0.71 13.21
CA GLU A 77 -12.02 -1.43 14.19
C GLU A 77 -13.46 -0.92 14.05
N ALA A 78 -14.40 -1.84 13.86
CA ALA A 78 -15.81 -1.52 13.64
C ALA A 78 -16.25 -0.55 14.73
N LYS A 79 -16.51 0.71 14.34
CA LYS A 79 -17.07 1.72 15.26
C LYS A 79 -18.34 1.11 15.83
N ALA A 80 -18.28 0.72 17.11
CA ALA A 80 -19.43 0.30 17.87
C ALA A 80 -20.56 1.28 17.60
N LYS A 81 -21.68 0.73 17.11
CA LYS A 81 -22.91 1.42 16.72
C LYS A 81 -23.02 2.80 17.36
N ARG A 82 -22.91 3.86 16.55
CA ARG A 82 -23.36 5.20 16.94
C ARG A 82 -24.83 5.06 17.32
N LYS A 83 -25.11 4.97 18.62
CA LYS A 83 -26.48 4.95 19.17
C LYS A 83 -27.25 6.08 18.50
N ALA A 84 -28.42 5.74 17.96
CA ALA A 84 -29.39 6.68 17.46
C ALA A 84 -29.57 7.81 18.49
N ARG A 85 -29.46 9.06 18.05
CA ARG A 85 -29.96 10.18 18.85
C ARG A 85 -31.48 9.99 18.95
N SER A 86 -31.98 9.87 20.18
CA SER A 86 -33.39 10.01 20.51
C SER A 86 -33.84 11.46 20.35
#